data_AF-T0KC97-F1
#
_entry.id   AF-T0KC97-F1
#
_cell.length_a   1.000
_cell.length_b   1.000
_cell.length_c   1.000
_cell.angle_alpha   90.00
_cell.angle_beta   90.00
_cell.angle_gamma   90.00
#
_symmetry.space_group_name_H-M   'P 1'
#
loop_
_entity.id
_entity.type
_entity.pdbx_description
1 polymer ?
#
loop_
_entity_poly.entity_id
_entity_poly.type
_entity_poly.pdbx_seq_one_letter_code
_entity_poly.pdbx_strand_id
1 'polypeptide(L)'
;MEQSAARPGVTSPLRTRQRAKLAAAAASSSNAGNKTELSISATEETSRPGSSVIRTLPGNLGSGLKPKDLSRQDLRLLLKKRRLLLENQILIPEDMQMKGLSSSVIAALVFAQEEAGTAVCISPDGLLLTCSHCIAETADDFDATESHWLLFASGRVVEAKPLAWDARRDLALLKIVAAQEPPLTSSASPATSTFPFIPTAVFAPPLKSRLICVGHPGSEDFEASEPGVKTGYDVLHLSTGTFRGCAEGQDVQDNSEIGALMHTCWTYWGHLGAPLIDRKSGKLIGLHSSWDDETGMRRGVALEAIQGFLAENQKHIDENLERN
;
A
#
# COMPACT_ATOMS: atom_id res chain seq x y z
N MET A 1 -28.38 -38.58 -19.06
CA MET A 1 -27.64 -37.62 -19.91
C MET A 1 -28.35 -36.29 -19.78
N GLU A 2 -27.96 -35.48 -18.79
CA GLU A 2 -28.37 -34.08 -18.71
C GLU A 2 -27.11 -33.24 -18.86
N GLN A 3 -27.11 -32.41 -19.90
CA GLN A 3 -26.00 -31.54 -20.26
C GLN A 3 -25.93 -30.40 -19.26
N SER A 4 -24.80 -30.33 -18.56
CA SER A 4 -24.38 -29.19 -17.76
C SER A 4 -24.13 -27.99 -18.69
N ALA A 5 -25.00 -26.99 -18.62
CA ALA A 5 -24.77 -25.70 -19.25
C ALA A 5 -23.74 -24.93 -18.42
N ALA A 6 -22.55 -24.73 -19.00
CA ALA A 6 -21.49 -23.90 -18.42
C ALA A 6 -22.00 -22.47 -18.21
N ARG A 7 -21.97 -22.01 -16.96
CA ARG A 7 -22.31 -20.63 -16.58
C ARG A 7 -21.14 -19.69 -16.94
N PRO A 8 -21.42 -18.45 -17.36
CA PRO A 8 -20.39 -17.49 -17.76
C PRO A 8 -19.48 -17.16 -16.56
N GLY A 9 -18.18 -17.11 -16.83
CA GLY A 9 -17.12 -17.07 -15.82
C GLY A 9 -17.10 -15.83 -14.94
N VAL A 10 -16.93 -16.09 -13.64
CA VAL A 10 -16.72 -15.16 -12.53
C VAL A 10 -15.44 -14.34 -12.72
N THR A 11 -15.49 -13.03 -12.48
CA THR A 11 -14.36 -12.10 -12.65
C THR A 11 -14.05 -11.38 -11.35
N SER A 12 -12.96 -11.79 -10.68
CA SER A 12 -12.47 -11.13 -9.47
C SER A 12 -11.98 -9.69 -9.75
N PRO A 13 -11.97 -8.79 -8.75
CA PRO A 13 -11.48 -7.41 -8.91
C PRO A 13 -10.04 -7.32 -9.45
N LEU A 14 -9.18 -8.31 -9.14
CA LEU A 14 -7.85 -8.47 -9.73
C LEU A 14 -7.93 -8.62 -11.26
N ARG A 15 -8.85 -9.47 -11.75
CA ARG A 15 -9.14 -9.64 -13.19
C ARG A 15 -9.82 -8.40 -13.80
N THR A 16 -10.63 -7.68 -13.03
CA THR A 16 -11.28 -6.43 -13.47
C THR A 16 -10.25 -5.30 -13.65
N ARG A 17 -9.26 -5.19 -12.75
CA ARG A 17 -8.12 -4.28 -12.89
C ARG A 17 -7.27 -4.65 -14.11
N GLN A 18 -7.00 -5.94 -14.32
CA GLN A 18 -6.30 -6.44 -15.51
C GLN A 18 -7.04 -6.07 -16.80
N ARG A 19 -8.38 -6.19 -16.84
CA ARG A 19 -9.21 -5.78 -17.97
C ARG A 19 -9.22 -4.27 -18.19
N ALA A 20 -9.30 -3.47 -17.13
CA ALA A 20 -9.25 -2.01 -17.21
C ALA A 20 -7.87 -1.52 -17.73
N LYS A 21 -6.77 -2.12 -17.25
CA LYS A 21 -5.40 -1.82 -17.69
C LYS A 21 -5.17 -2.24 -19.15
N LEU A 22 -5.66 -3.42 -19.56
CA LEU A 22 -5.63 -3.85 -20.97
C LEU A 22 -6.48 -2.94 -21.88
N ALA A 23 -7.63 -2.46 -21.41
CA ALA A 23 -8.45 -1.50 -22.16
C ALA A 23 -7.74 -0.14 -22.32
N ALA A 24 -7.07 0.35 -21.28
CA ALA A 24 -6.26 1.57 -21.32
C ALA A 24 -5.01 1.42 -22.22
N ALA A 25 -4.34 0.27 -22.18
CA ALA A 25 -3.19 -0.06 -23.04
C ALA A 25 -3.60 -0.20 -24.53
N ALA A 26 -4.77 -0.79 -24.81
CA ALA A 26 -5.32 -0.88 -26.15
C ALA A 26 -5.69 0.51 -26.71
N ALA A 27 -6.20 1.41 -25.86
CA ALA A 27 -6.50 2.79 -26.24
C ALA A 27 -5.24 3.65 -26.48
N SER A 28 -4.11 3.30 -25.86
CA SER A 28 -2.82 4.00 -26.03
C SER A 28 -1.92 3.38 -27.12
N SER A 29 -2.21 2.16 -27.57
CA SER A 29 -1.50 1.47 -28.65
C SER A 29 -1.81 1.97 -30.06
N SER A 30 -2.71 2.96 -30.23
CA SER A 30 -2.97 3.58 -31.53
C SER A 30 -1.90 4.60 -31.96
N ASN A 31 -0.75 4.66 -31.29
CA ASN A 31 0.33 5.60 -31.61
C ASN A 31 1.72 5.06 -31.22
N ALA A 32 2.16 3.94 -31.84
CA ALA A 32 3.52 3.44 -31.68
C ALA A 32 4.30 3.55 -33.00
N GLY A 33 5.17 4.56 -33.09
CA GLY A 33 6.24 4.64 -34.08
C GLY A 33 7.52 4.02 -33.53
N ASN A 34 8.11 3.11 -34.31
CA ASN A 34 9.37 2.40 -34.07
C ASN A 34 10.50 3.27 -33.52
N LYS A 35 11.22 2.80 -32.49
CA LYS A 35 12.64 3.11 -32.33
C LYS A 35 13.48 1.93 -31.83
N THR A 36 14.53 1.75 -32.62
CA THR A 36 15.69 0.88 -32.66
C THR A 36 16.50 0.75 -31.37
N GLU A 37 17.00 -0.47 -31.15
CA GLU A 37 18.05 -0.84 -30.21
C GLU A 37 19.34 -0.04 -30.40
N LEU A 38 20.02 0.30 -29.30
CA LEU A 38 21.47 0.47 -29.25
C LEU A 38 22.00 0.09 -27.85
N SER A 39 22.83 -0.93 -27.83
CA SER A 39 23.61 -1.44 -26.71
C SER A 39 24.91 -0.66 -26.51
N ILE A 40 25.26 -0.26 -25.27
CA ILE A 40 26.64 0.10 -24.88
C ILE A 40 26.90 -0.34 -23.43
N SER A 41 28.02 -1.04 -23.22
CA SER A 41 28.56 -1.58 -21.97
C SER A 41 29.31 -0.58 -21.09
N ALA A 42 29.35 -0.94 -19.80
CA ALA A 42 30.40 -0.73 -18.78
C ALA A 42 30.56 0.67 -18.15
N THR A 43 30.41 0.73 -16.82
CA THR A 43 31.54 0.58 -15.88
C THR A 43 31.03 0.38 -14.45
N GLU A 44 31.53 -0.66 -13.79
CA GLU A 44 31.34 -0.95 -12.36
C GLU A 44 31.98 0.15 -11.50
N GLU A 45 31.18 0.79 -10.65
CA GLU A 45 31.70 1.48 -9.47
C GLU A 45 31.26 0.71 -8.21
N THR A 46 32.26 0.09 -7.60
CA THR A 46 32.29 -0.58 -6.31
C THR A 46 31.62 0.23 -5.19
N SER A 47 30.50 -0.28 -4.69
CA SER A 47 29.80 0.20 -3.50
C SER A 47 30.49 -0.22 -2.20
N ARG A 48 30.68 0.71 -1.26
CA ARG A 48 30.86 0.39 0.16
C ARG A 48 29.48 0.42 0.87
N PRO A 49 29.10 -0.59 1.68
CA PRO A 49 27.82 -0.59 2.38
C PRO A 49 27.98 0.16 3.72
N GLY A 50 27.61 1.44 3.73
CA GLY A 50 27.57 2.28 4.93
C GLY A 50 26.13 2.71 5.23
N SER A 51 25.76 2.69 6.52
CA SER A 51 24.55 3.26 7.15
C SER A 51 23.52 3.88 6.18
N SER A 52 22.34 3.28 6.04
CA SER A 52 21.28 3.84 5.18
C SER A 52 20.62 5.04 5.86
N VAL A 53 21.33 6.17 5.86
CA VAL A 53 20.79 7.47 6.27
C VAL A 53 19.62 7.79 5.34
N ILE A 54 18.42 7.93 5.92
CA ILE A 54 17.25 8.39 5.17
C ILE A 54 17.55 9.79 4.65
N ARG A 55 17.54 9.93 3.33
CA ARG A 55 17.87 11.21 2.69
C ARG A 55 16.76 12.23 2.95
N THR A 56 17.14 13.45 3.31
CA THR A 56 16.16 14.52 3.49
C THR A 56 15.66 15.02 2.13
N LEU A 57 14.36 14.94 1.90
CA LEU A 57 13.69 15.58 0.77
C LEU A 57 13.39 17.05 1.11
N PRO A 58 13.48 17.98 0.15
CA PRO A 58 13.17 19.37 0.43
C PRO A 58 11.66 19.56 0.67
N GLY A 59 11.32 20.55 1.50
CA GLY A 59 9.93 20.85 1.85
C GLY A 59 9.06 21.27 0.65
N ASN A 60 9.67 21.92 -0.34
CA ASN A 60 9.05 22.28 -1.61
C ASN A 60 9.52 21.33 -2.72
N LEU A 61 8.66 20.39 -3.10
CA LEU A 61 8.88 19.48 -4.24
C LEU A 61 8.66 20.18 -5.61
N GLY A 62 8.85 21.50 -5.67
CA GLY A 62 8.71 22.30 -6.89
C GLY A 62 9.83 22.05 -7.90
N SER A 63 9.88 22.88 -8.95
CA SER A 63 10.70 22.81 -10.18
C SER A 63 12.21 22.52 -10.03
N GLY A 64 12.76 22.46 -8.81
CA GLY A 64 14.12 22.03 -8.49
C GLY A 64 14.29 20.55 -8.18
N LEU A 65 13.23 19.82 -7.79
CA LEU A 65 13.27 18.34 -7.81
C LEU A 65 12.89 17.87 -9.21
N LYS A 66 13.88 17.33 -9.92
CA LYS A 66 13.63 16.25 -10.86
C LYS A 66 13.97 14.97 -10.10
N PRO A 67 13.06 14.40 -9.30
CA PRO A 67 13.31 13.04 -8.86
C PRO A 67 13.51 12.23 -10.14
N LYS A 68 14.62 11.51 -10.26
CA LYS A 68 14.99 10.82 -11.50
C LYS A 68 13.86 9.89 -12.00
N ASP A 69 12.96 9.53 -11.09
CA ASP A 69 11.94 8.51 -11.27
C ASP A 69 10.50 9.04 -11.14
N LEU A 70 10.26 10.36 -11.06
CA LEU A 70 8.89 10.91 -10.98
C LEU A 70 8.53 11.73 -12.21
N SER A 71 7.53 11.27 -12.97
CA SER A 71 7.03 12.01 -14.11
C SER A 71 6.38 13.34 -13.68
N ARG A 72 6.23 14.27 -14.63
CA ARG A 72 5.50 15.53 -14.36
C ARG A 72 4.03 15.28 -13.97
N GLN A 73 3.43 14.23 -14.49
CA GLN A 73 2.05 13.85 -14.18
C GLN A 73 1.96 13.32 -12.75
N ASP A 74 2.86 12.42 -12.36
CA ASP A 74 2.91 11.87 -11.01
C ASP A 74 3.24 12.94 -9.97
N LEU A 75 4.13 13.89 -10.27
CA LEU A 75 4.41 15.01 -9.38
C LEU A 75 3.16 15.88 -9.17
N ARG A 76 2.38 16.16 -10.21
CA ARG A 76 1.12 16.90 -10.08
C ARG A 76 0.11 16.13 -9.23
N LEU A 77 0.01 14.81 -9.43
CA LEU A 77 -0.90 13.97 -8.68
C LEU A 77 -0.49 13.88 -7.21
N LEU A 78 0.81 13.72 -6.92
CA LEU A 78 1.39 13.76 -5.59
C LEU A 78 1.03 15.05 -4.86
N LEU A 79 1.27 16.21 -5.50
CA LEU A 79 0.97 17.51 -4.90
C LEU A 79 -0.54 17.72 -4.68
N LYS A 80 -1.38 17.23 -5.60
CA LYS A 80 -2.84 17.24 -5.45
C LYS A 80 -3.27 16.39 -4.26
N LYS A 81 -2.80 15.14 -4.16
CA LYS A 81 -3.10 14.23 -3.05
C LYS A 81 -2.63 14.81 -1.71
N ARG A 82 -1.42 15.35 -1.65
CA ARG A 82 -0.87 16.02 -0.47
C ARG A 82 -1.76 17.16 0.00
N ARG A 83 -2.19 18.04 -0.90
CA ARG A 83 -3.09 19.15 -0.55
C ARG A 83 -4.41 18.63 0.03
N LEU A 84 -5.02 17.64 -0.62
CA LEU A 84 -6.28 17.06 -0.16
C LEU A 84 -6.15 16.38 1.21
N LEU A 85 -5.02 15.72 1.50
CA LEU A 85 -4.76 15.15 2.83
C LEU A 85 -4.65 16.21 3.93
N LEU A 86 -4.10 17.39 3.60
CA LEU A 86 -4.00 18.51 4.56
C LEU A 86 -5.35 19.19 4.79
N GLU A 87 -6.19 19.26 3.74
CA GLU A 87 -7.55 19.81 3.80
C GLU A 87 -8.53 18.86 4.50
N ASN A 88 -8.40 17.55 4.25
CA ASN A 88 -9.32 16.50 4.71
C ASN A 88 -8.58 15.48 5.59
N GLN A 89 -8.34 15.87 6.84
CA GLN A 89 -7.69 15.00 7.81
C GLN A 89 -8.61 13.86 8.26
N ILE A 90 -8.03 12.67 8.44
CA ILE A 90 -8.76 11.51 8.94
C ILE A 90 -9.21 11.75 10.38
N LEU A 91 -10.49 11.50 10.65
CA LEU A 91 -11.04 11.53 12.00
C LEU A 91 -10.75 10.22 12.73
N ILE A 92 -9.73 10.24 13.60
CA ILE A 92 -9.38 9.10 14.45
C ILE A 92 -10.48 8.92 15.52
N PRO A 93 -11.03 7.71 15.74
CA PRO A 93 -12.02 7.49 16.79
C PRO A 93 -11.51 7.89 18.17
N GLU A 94 -12.36 8.58 18.94
CA GLU A 94 -12.00 9.14 20.26
C GLU A 94 -11.48 8.08 21.24
N ASP A 95 -12.05 6.87 21.23
CA ASP A 95 -11.59 5.77 22.08
C ASP A 95 -10.18 5.27 21.75
N MET A 96 -9.71 5.47 20.52
CA MET A 96 -8.32 5.20 20.15
C MET A 96 -7.40 6.37 20.50
N GLN A 97 -7.86 7.61 20.32
CA GLN A 97 -7.10 8.80 20.74
C GLN A 97 -6.82 8.77 22.25
N MET A 98 -7.85 8.51 23.07
CA MET A 98 -7.72 8.40 24.53
C MET A 98 -6.76 7.31 24.99
N LYS A 99 -6.56 6.27 24.16
CA LYS A 99 -5.62 5.17 24.43
C LYS A 99 -4.22 5.41 23.86
N GLY A 100 -3.97 6.56 23.23
CA GLY A 100 -2.71 6.85 22.56
C GLY A 100 -2.46 6.01 21.30
N LEU A 101 -3.51 5.47 20.68
CA LEU A 101 -3.40 4.57 19.51
C LEU A 101 -3.48 5.32 18.17
N SER A 102 -3.36 6.66 18.18
CA SER A 102 -3.43 7.48 16.98
C SER A 102 -2.36 7.11 15.95
N SER A 103 -1.14 6.78 16.40
CA SER A 103 -0.02 6.37 15.53
C SER A 103 -0.40 5.20 14.63
N SER A 104 -1.15 4.21 15.13
CA SER A 104 -1.56 3.05 14.36
C SER A 104 -2.45 3.41 13.16
N VAL A 105 -3.29 4.45 13.32
CA VAL A 105 -4.20 4.92 12.26
C VAL A 105 -3.46 5.77 11.24
N ILE A 106 -2.57 6.66 11.70
CA ILE A 106 -1.81 7.56 10.81
C ILE A 106 -0.54 6.92 10.22
N ALA A 107 -0.27 5.66 10.55
CA ALA A 107 0.80 4.84 9.95
C ALA A 107 0.50 4.41 8.51
N ALA A 108 -0.75 4.57 8.05
CA ALA A 108 -1.14 4.31 6.66
C ALA A 108 -0.54 5.36 5.73
N LEU A 109 -0.13 4.91 4.54
CA LEU A 109 0.38 5.74 3.46
C LEU A 109 -0.39 5.45 2.18
N VAL A 110 -0.47 6.46 1.33
CA VAL A 110 -1.05 6.33 -0.01
C VAL A 110 0.06 6.41 -1.06
N PHE A 111 -0.05 5.58 -2.11
CA PHE A 111 0.80 5.73 -3.28
C PHE A 111 0.49 7.05 -3.99
N ALA A 112 1.52 7.77 -4.40
CA ALA A 112 1.39 9.08 -5.01
C ALA A 112 0.99 8.99 -6.50
N GLN A 113 1.46 7.95 -7.19
CA GLN A 113 1.20 7.69 -8.61
C GLN A 113 -0.27 7.37 -8.92
N GLU A 114 -0.59 7.24 -10.21
CA GLU A 114 -1.96 7.04 -10.70
C GLU A 114 -2.62 5.77 -10.16
N GLU A 115 -1.84 4.71 -9.93
CA GLU A 115 -2.34 3.49 -9.33
C GLU A 115 -2.78 3.74 -7.87
N ALA A 116 -4.04 3.44 -7.58
CA ALA A 116 -4.57 3.52 -6.24
C ALA A 116 -4.10 2.29 -5.44
N GLY A 117 -3.36 2.56 -4.37
CA GLY A 117 -2.89 1.57 -3.42
C GLY A 117 -2.62 2.21 -2.07
N THR A 118 -2.57 1.38 -1.04
CA THR A 118 -2.27 1.76 0.33
C THR A 118 -1.10 0.93 0.84
N ALA A 119 -0.23 1.55 1.62
CA ALA A 119 0.80 0.87 2.38
C ALA A 119 0.67 1.20 3.86
N VAL A 120 1.38 0.48 4.72
CA VAL A 120 1.40 0.74 6.16
C VAL A 120 2.82 0.68 6.70
N CYS A 121 3.21 1.67 7.48
CA CYS A 121 4.48 1.70 8.18
C CYS A 121 4.43 0.80 9.42
N ILE A 122 5.29 -0.21 9.47
CA ILE A 122 5.33 -1.20 10.57
C ILE A 122 6.51 -1.02 11.53
N SER A 123 7.37 -0.04 11.27
CA SER A 123 8.54 0.23 12.09
C SER A 123 8.91 1.73 12.08
N PRO A 124 9.39 2.30 13.20
CA PRO A 124 9.74 3.72 13.28
C PRO A 124 10.86 4.15 12.33
N ASP A 125 11.63 3.20 11.81
CA ASP A 125 12.72 3.40 10.84
C ASP A 125 12.25 3.35 9.37
N GLY A 126 10.93 3.22 9.13
CA GLY A 126 10.34 3.32 7.80
C GLY A 126 10.29 2.02 7.01
N LEU A 127 10.14 0.88 7.66
CA LEU A 127 9.70 -0.35 6.99
C LEU A 127 8.21 -0.28 6.69
N LEU A 128 7.84 -0.56 5.44
CA LEU A 128 6.47 -0.50 4.95
C LEU A 128 6.00 -1.87 4.46
N LEU A 129 4.75 -2.22 4.73
CA LEU A 129 4.04 -3.35 4.13
C LEU A 129 2.95 -2.86 3.18
N THR A 130 2.71 -3.62 2.12
CA THR A 130 1.61 -3.41 1.16
C THR A 130 1.26 -4.75 0.50
N CYS A 131 0.16 -4.78 -0.25
CA CYS A 131 -0.07 -5.84 -1.24
C CYS A 131 0.99 -5.78 -2.35
N SER A 132 1.47 -6.94 -2.82
CA SER A 132 2.57 -7.02 -3.78
C SER A 132 2.19 -6.46 -5.15
N HIS A 133 0.93 -6.69 -5.55
CA HIS A 133 0.36 -6.12 -6.79
C HIS A 133 0.17 -4.60 -6.76
N CYS A 134 0.39 -3.92 -5.62
CA CYS A 134 0.45 -2.45 -5.58
C CYS A 134 1.77 -1.91 -6.14
N ILE A 135 2.82 -2.74 -6.21
CA ILE A 135 4.13 -2.34 -6.72
C ILE A 135 4.53 -3.08 -7.99
N ALA A 136 4.08 -4.33 -8.16
CA ALA A 136 4.28 -5.11 -9.39
C ALA A 136 3.21 -6.21 -9.48
N GLU A 137 2.49 -6.27 -10.60
CA GLU A 137 1.42 -7.26 -10.82
C GLU A 137 1.97 -8.67 -11.03
N THR A 138 3.13 -8.77 -11.68
CA THR A 138 3.81 -10.03 -11.95
C THR A 138 5.27 -9.98 -11.53
N ALA A 139 5.92 -11.16 -11.49
CA ALA A 139 7.35 -11.24 -11.22
C ALA A 139 8.20 -10.54 -12.30
N ASP A 140 7.72 -10.50 -13.54
CA ASP A 140 8.43 -9.83 -14.66
C ASP A 140 8.34 -8.30 -14.56
N ASP A 141 7.28 -7.79 -13.91
CA ASP A 141 7.10 -6.35 -13.66
C ASP A 141 7.88 -5.87 -12.42
N PHE A 142 8.39 -6.79 -11.60
CA PHE A 142 9.02 -6.44 -10.33
C PHE A 142 10.46 -5.93 -10.52
N ASP A 143 10.66 -4.64 -10.25
CA ASP A 143 11.97 -4.00 -10.21
C ASP A 143 12.32 -3.54 -8.78
N ALA A 144 13.25 -4.26 -8.15
CA ALA A 144 13.74 -3.92 -6.81
C ALA A 144 14.47 -2.56 -6.74
N THR A 145 14.84 -1.98 -7.88
CA THR A 145 15.51 -0.68 -7.96
C THR A 145 14.53 0.48 -8.09
N GLU A 146 13.28 0.21 -8.46
CA GLU A 146 12.23 1.20 -8.69
C GLU A 146 11.90 1.97 -7.40
N SER A 147 11.67 3.26 -7.56
CA SER A 147 11.35 4.17 -6.46
C SER A 147 9.83 4.37 -6.39
N HIS A 148 9.23 4.01 -5.26
CA HIS A 148 7.82 4.28 -4.99
C HIS A 148 7.67 5.53 -4.12
N TRP A 149 6.78 6.44 -4.52
CA TRP A 149 6.53 7.69 -3.81
C TRP A 149 5.24 7.60 -3.04
N LEU A 150 5.28 7.88 -1.75
CA LEU A 150 4.13 7.75 -0.86
C LEU A 150 3.92 9.00 0.00
N LEU A 151 2.70 9.13 0.50
CA LEU A 151 2.27 10.19 1.40
C LEU A 151 1.71 9.59 2.68
N PHE A 152 2.23 9.99 3.84
CA PHE A 152 1.54 9.77 5.11
C PHE A 152 0.25 10.61 5.19
N ALA A 153 -0.65 10.25 6.10
CA ALA A 153 -1.85 11.05 6.41
C ALA A 153 -1.54 12.52 6.78
N SER A 154 -0.33 12.79 7.31
CA SER A 154 0.16 14.16 7.58
C SER A 154 0.54 14.96 6.33
N GLY A 155 0.46 14.37 5.14
CA GLY A 155 0.98 14.94 3.90
C GLY A 155 2.51 14.91 3.79
N ARG A 156 3.21 14.23 4.71
CA ARG A 156 4.66 14.01 4.64
C ARG A 156 4.97 13.07 3.47
N VAL A 157 5.82 13.54 2.56
CA VAL A 157 6.24 12.79 1.37
C VAL A 157 7.45 11.93 1.68
N VAL A 158 7.43 10.70 1.18
CA VAL A 158 8.54 9.74 1.28
C VAL A 158 8.79 9.04 -0.05
N GLU A 159 10.03 8.64 -0.26
CA GLU A 159 10.50 7.73 -1.31
C GLU A 159 10.85 6.41 -0.64
N ALA A 160 10.33 5.31 -1.17
CA ALA A 160 10.58 3.96 -0.67
C ALA A 160 11.04 3.03 -1.79
N LYS A 161 11.88 2.06 -1.43
CA LYS A 161 12.37 1.02 -2.34
C LYS A 161 11.93 -0.37 -1.90
N PRO A 162 11.61 -1.27 -2.83
CA PRO A 162 11.30 -2.66 -2.49
C PRO A 162 12.49 -3.37 -1.84
N LEU A 163 12.17 -4.19 -0.85
CA LEU A 163 13.10 -5.12 -0.20
C LEU A 163 12.74 -6.57 -0.51
N ALA A 164 11.45 -6.87 -0.57
CA ALA A 164 10.93 -8.21 -0.83
C ALA A 164 9.55 -8.14 -1.50
N TRP A 165 9.22 -9.17 -2.28
CA TRP A 165 7.96 -9.30 -3.00
C TRP A 165 7.56 -10.78 -3.06
N ASP A 166 6.29 -11.06 -2.78
CA ASP A 166 5.70 -12.40 -2.77
C ASP A 166 4.33 -12.35 -3.45
N ALA A 167 4.25 -12.90 -4.67
CA ALA A 167 3.00 -12.99 -5.43
C ALA A 167 1.96 -13.87 -4.74
N ARG A 168 2.39 -14.97 -4.11
CA ARG A 168 1.48 -15.98 -3.57
C ARG A 168 0.78 -15.41 -2.33
N ARG A 169 1.52 -14.80 -1.41
CA ARG A 169 0.94 -14.14 -0.23
C ARG A 169 0.35 -12.78 -0.54
N ASP A 170 0.58 -12.26 -1.74
CA ASP A 170 0.29 -10.88 -2.13
C ASP A 170 0.87 -9.87 -1.13
N LEU A 171 2.16 -10.02 -0.81
CA LEU A 171 2.87 -9.16 0.14
C LEU A 171 4.14 -8.57 -0.47
N ALA A 172 4.37 -7.29 -0.20
CA ALA A 172 5.65 -6.66 -0.45
C ALA A 172 6.13 -5.86 0.77
N LEU A 173 7.45 -5.88 0.95
CA LEU A 173 8.16 -5.12 1.96
C LEU A 173 8.93 -4.00 1.26
N LEU A 174 8.81 -2.76 1.75
CA LEU A 174 9.59 -1.62 1.26
C LEU A 174 10.32 -0.93 2.41
N LYS A 175 11.35 -0.17 2.07
CA LYS A 175 12.10 0.69 3.00
C LYS A 175 12.04 2.14 2.54
N ILE A 176 11.69 3.05 3.44
CA ILE A 176 11.84 4.48 3.19
C ILE A 176 13.33 4.81 3.08
N VAL A 177 13.73 5.37 1.93
CA VAL A 177 15.11 5.78 1.62
C VAL A 177 15.26 7.30 1.56
N ALA A 178 14.15 8.04 1.44
CA ALA A 178 14.14 9.49 1.56
C ALA A 178 12.81 9.98 2.14
N ALA A 179 12.83 11.06 2.93
CA ALA A 179 11.62 11.63 3.52
C ALA A 179 11.74 13.14 3.68
N GLN A 180 10.62 13.85 3.56
CA GLN A 180 10.56 15.25 4.02
C GLN A 180 10.74 15.30 5.53
N GLU A 181 11.27 16.41 6.04
CA GLU A 181 11.31 16.63 7.49
C GLU A 181 9.88 16.69 8.07
N PRO A 182 9.67 16.19 9.29
CA PRO A 182 8.41 16.41 9.98
C PRO A 182 8.16 17.92 10.14
N PRO A 183 6.89 18.38 10.12
CA PRO A 183 6.57 19.77 10.42
C PRO A 183 7.15 20.16 11.80
N LEU A 184 7.89 21.27 11.86
CA LEU A 184 8.50 21.79 13.09
C LEU A 184 7.41 22.13 14.12
N THR A 185 7.04 21.17 14.98
CA THR A 185 6.32 21.48 16.22
C THR A 185 7.33 21.85 17.28
N SER A 186 7.11 23.00 17.92
CA SER A 186 8.02 23.73 18.79
C SER A 186 8.73 22.88 19.85
N SER A 187 10.03 23.12 20.00
CA SER A 187 10.88 22.81 21.17
C SER A 187 11.07 21.35 21.60
N ALA A 188 11.50 20.46 20.70
CA ALA A 188 12.19 19.24 21.10
C ALA A 188 13.57 19.18 20.41
N SER A 189 14.56 18.69 21.17
CA SER A 189 15.93 18.30 20.77
C SER A 189 15.97 17.58 19.41
N PRO A 190 17.14 17.38 18.76
CA PRO A 190 17.26 16.64 17.50
C PRO A 190 16.85 15.17 17.70
N ALA A 191 15.55 14.93 17.76
CA ALA A 191 14.96 13.62 17.83
C ALA A 191 15.17 13.01 16.45
N THR A 192 15.82 11.86 16.41
CA THR A 192 15.74 10.93 15.29
C THR A 192 14.30 10.92 14.80
N SER A 193 14.05 11.46 13.59
CA SER A 193 12.67 11.68 13.13
C SER A 193 12.02 10.33 12.84
N THR A 194 11.30 9.77 13.81
CA THR A 194 10.62 8.49 13.64
C THR A 194 9.38 8.66 12.76
N PHE A 195 9.03 7.61 12.04
CA PHE A 195 7.75 7.57 11.33
C PHE A 195 6.65 7.08 12.26
N PRO A 196 5.40 7.55 12.09
CA PRO A 196 4.27 6.87 12.71
C PRO A 196 4.22 5.43 12.18
N PHE A 197 4.04 4.48 13.09
CA PHE A 197 4.03 3.07 12.76
C PHE A 197 2.98 2.30 13.56
N ILE A 198 2.68 1.10 13.09
CA ILE A 198 1.80 0.14 13.75
C ILE A 198 2.55 -1.17 14.03
N PRO A 199 2.52 -1.69 15.28
CA PRO A 199 3.07 -3.00 15.57
C PRO A 199 2.16 -4.12 15.04
N THR A 200 2.77 -5.16 14.49
CA THR A 200 2.08 -6.38 14.09
C THR A 200 1.53 -7.13 15.31
N ALA A 201 0.32 -7.66 15.20
CA ALA A 201 -0.25 -8.50 16.25
C ALA A 201 0.53 -9.82 16.36
N VAL A 202 0.58 -10.38 17.58
CA VAL A 202 1.18 -11.72 17.82
C VAL A 202 0.14 -12.81 17.57
N PHE A 203 -1.12 -12.53 17.89
CA PHE A 203 -2.25 -13.46 17.73
C PHE A 203 -3.39 -12.76 17.01
N ALA A 204 -4.14 -13.53 16.22
CA ALA A 204 -5.38 -13.05 15.62
C ALA A 204 -6.36 -12.62 16.72
N PRO A 205 -7.13 -11.55 16.51
CA PRO A 205 -8.13 -11.13 17.48
C PRO A 205 -9.33 -12.10 17.49
N PRO A 206 -10.14 -12.13 18.56
CA PRO A 206 -11.37 -12.92 18.58
C PRO A 206 -12.33 -12.53 17.45
N LEU A 207 -13.17 -13.47 17.02
CA LEU A 207 -14.26 -13.18 16.08
C LEU A 207 -15.11 -12.01 16.57
N LYS A 208 -15.57 -11.19 15.62
CA LYS A 208 -16.34 -9.95 15.84
C LYS A 208 -15.56 -8.84 16.55
N SER A 209 -14.24 -8.97 16.76
CA SER A 209 -13.43 -7.86 17.25
C SER A 209 -13.57 -6.65 16.32
N ARG A 210 -13.66 -5.46 16.91
CA ARG A 210 -13.87 -4.21 16.16
C ARG A 210 -12.60 -3.86 15.40
N LEU A 211 -12.73 -3.66 14.11
CA LEU A 211 -11.64 -3.29 13.23
C LEU A 211 -11.79 -1.87 12.71
N ILE A 212 -10.64 -1.29 12.36
CA ILE A 212 -10.53 -0.11 11.50
C ILE A 212 -9.77 -0.52 10.24
N CYS A 213 -10.22 -0.03 9.09
CA CYS A 213 -9.49 -0.07 7.84
C CYS A 213 -9.20 1.37 7.41
N VAL A 214 -7.96 1.66 7.02
CA VAL A 214 -7.55 2.99 6.54
C VAL A 214 -6.95 2.83 5.17
N GLY A 215 -7.60 3.33 4.12
CA GLY A 215 -7.13 3.11 2.75
C GLY A 215 -7.45 4.25 1.80
N HIS A 216 -6.82 4.21 0.62
CA HIS A 216 -7.02 5.18 -0.45
C HIS A 216 -8.05 4.67 -1.45
N PRO A 217 -9.32 5.12 -1.39
CA PRO A 217 -10.26 4.79 -2.44
C PRO A 217 -9.80 5.39 -3.78
N GLY A 218 -10.01 4.66 -4.86
CA GLY A 218 -9.72 5.08 -6.22
C GLY A 218 -10.48 6.35 -6.59
N SER A 219 -9.86 7.18 -7.42
CA SER A 219 -10.45 8.43 -7.89
C SER A 219 -11.53 8.24 -8.96
N GLU A 220 -11.49 7.11 -9.67
CA GLU A 220 -12.46 6.73 -10.69
C GLU A 220 -13.50 5.76 -10.13
N ASP A 221 -14.75 6.02 -10.46
CA ASP A 221 -15.89 5.19 -10.10
C ASP A 221 -16.07 4.09 -11.13
N PHE A 222 -15.58 2.89 -10.80
CA PHE A 222 -15.70 1.71 -11.64
C PHE A 222 -17.10 1.08 -11.60
N GLU A 223 -18.02 1.59 -10.78
CA GLU A 223 -19.44 1.20 -10.78
C GLU A 223 -20.28 2.11 -11.70
N ALA A 224 -19.72 3.24 -12.15
CA ALA A 224 -20.40 4.13 -13.06
C ALA A 224 -20.55 3.53 -14.47
N SER A 225 -21.65 3.86 -15.13
CA SER A 225 -21.90 3.42 -16.52
C SER A 225 -20.94 4.05 -17.53
N GLU A 226 -20.31 5.17 -17.19
CA GLU A 226 -19.36 5.90 -18.04
C GLU A 226 -17.96 5.86 -17.40
N PRO A 227 -16.90 5.54 -18.18
CA PRO A 227 -15.52 5.63 -17.71
C PRO A 227 -15.13 7.06 -17.30
N GLY A 228 -14.25 7.18 -16.31
CA GLY A 228 -13.68 8.45 -15.86
C GLY A 228 -14.59 9.27 -14.92
N VAL A 229 -15.76 8.74 -14.53
CA VAL A 229 -16.59 9.35 -13.48
C VAL A 229 -15.82 9.34 -12.18
N LYS A 230 -15.84 10.45 -11.44
CA LYS A 230 -15.11 10.56 -10.17
C LYS A 230 -15.92 10.00 -9.02
N THR A 231 -15.28 9.27 -8.14
CA THR A 231 -15.92 8.73 -6.92
C THR A 231 -16.34 9.80 -5.91
N GLY A 232 -15.64 10.95 -5.90
CA GLY A 232 -15.84 12.00 -4.91
C GLY A 232 -15.28 11.67 -3.52
N TYR A 233 -14.61 10.53 -3.36
CA TYR A 233 -13.95 10.19 -2.10
C TYR A 233 -12.69 11.03 -1.84
N ASP A 234 -12.36 11.19 -0.56
CA ASP A 234 -11.10 11.76 -0.11
C ASP A 234 -9.91 10.82 -0.37
N VAL A 235 -8.69 11.35 -0.22
CA VAL A 235 -7.45 10.59 -0.46
C VAL A 235 -7.25 9.46 0.55
N LEU A 236 -7.68 9.63 1.79
CA LEU A 236 -7.68 8.57 2.79
C LEU A 236 -9.06 8.45 3.41
N HIS A 237 -9.56 7.23 3.45
CA HIS A 237 -10.82 6.89 4.06
C HIS A 237 -10.60 5.95 5.23
N LEU A 238 -11.25 6.25 6.35
CA LEU A 238 -11.31 5.38 7.52
C LEU A 238 -12.69 4.75 7.58
N SER A 239 -12.73 3.42 7.51
CA SER A 239 -13.94 2.66 7.73
C SER A 239 -13.83 1.79 8.98
N THR A 240 -14.97 1.44 9.57
CA THR A 240 -15.03 0.55 10.73
C THR A 240 -15.81 -0.71 10.39
N GLY A 241 -15.47 -1.79 11.07
CA GLY A 241 -16.11 -3.08 10.84
C GLY A 241 -15.70 -4.09 11.89
N THR A 242 -15.82 -5.36 11.55
CA THR A 242 -15.51 -6.46 12.44
C THR A 242 -14.68 -7.54 11.76
N PHE A 243 -13.83 -8.19 12.55
CA PHE A 243 -13.07 -9.36 12.15
C PHE A 243 -13.99 -10.57 12.02
N ARG A 244 -13.91 -11.30 10.91
CA ARG A 244 -14.75 -12.47 10.62
C ARG A 244 -13.97 -13.78 10.57
N GLY A 245 -12.69 -13.77 10.92
CA GLY A 245 -11.81 -14.94 10.84
C GLY A 245 -11.26 -15.14 9.44
N CYS A 246 -10.81 -16.35 9.15
CA CYS A 246 -10.41 -16.78 7.81
C CYS A 246 -11.49 -17.68 7.21
N ALA A 247 -11.61 -17.68 5.89
CA ALA A 247 -12.57 -18.54 5.19
C ALA A 247 -12.18 -20.01 5.32
N GLU A 248 -13.20 -20.84 5.50
CA GLU A 248 -13.02 -22.28 5.70
C GLU A 248 -12.40 -22.93 4.44
N GLY A 249 -11.43 -23.82 4.67
CA GLY A 249 -10.78 -24.58 3.60
C GLY A 249 -9.78 -23.79 2.74
N GLN A 250 -9.58 -22.49 2.99
CA GLN A 250 -8.58 -21.69 2.28
C GLN A 250 -7.23 -21.68 2.99
N ASP A 251 -6.15 -21.69 2.19
CA ASP A 251 -4.79 -21.55 2.69
C ASP A 251 -4.54 -20.10 3.12
N VAL A 252 -4.22 -19.90 4.40
CA VAL A 252 -3.93 -18.58 4.96
C VAL A 252 -2.66 -17.95 4.39
N GLN A 253 -1.78 -18.75 3.78
CA GLN A 253 -0.55 -18.32 3.11
C GLN A 253 -0.76 -18.03 1.61
N ASP A 254 -1.99 -18.16 1.10
CA ASP A 254 -2.29 -17.94 -0.32
C ASP A 254 -3.37 -16.86 -0.51
N ASN A 255 -2.95 -15.74 -1.08
CA ASN A 255 -3.79 -14.60 -1.45
C ASN A 255 -3.80 -14.39 -2.97
N SER A 256 -3.37 -15.37 -3.77
CA SER A 256 -3.25 -15.22 -5.23
C SER A 256 -4.60 -14.98 -5.94
N GLU A 257 -5.70 -15.52 -5.40
CA GLU A 257 -7.05 -15.32 -5.96
C GLU A 257 -7.86 -14.24 -5.23
N ILE A 258 -8.09 -14.41 -3.92
CA ILE A 258 -9.01 -13.55 -3.15
C ILE A 258 -8.55 -13.31 -1.70
N GLY A 259 -7.81 -14.24 -1.09
CA GLY A 259 -7.34 -14.12 0.29
C GLY A 259 -8.26 -14.76 1.32
N ALA A 260 -7.66 -15.38 2.33
CA ALA A 260 -8.37 -16.12 3.37
C ALA A 260 -9.03 -15.21 4.42
N LEU A 261 -8.41 -14.09 4.78
CA LEU A 261 -8.91 -13.20 5.85
C LEU A 261 -10.27 -12.61 5.46
N MET A 262 -11.20 -12.50 6.41
CA MET A 262 -12.52 -11.90 6.20
C MET A 262 -12.79 -10.75 7.19
N HIS A 263 -13.37 -9.65 6.69
CA HIS A 263 -13.79 -8.52 7.52
C HIS A 263 -15.02 -7.79 6.96
N THR A 264 -15.62 -6.93 7.78
CA THR A 264 -16.78 -6.12 7.38
C THR A 264 -16.48 -4.62 7.24
N CYS A 265 -15.21 -4.20 7.39
CA CYS A 265 -14.83 -2.82 7.09
C CYS A 265 -15.19 -2.51 5.64
N TRP A 266 -15.81 -1.36 5.38
CA TRP A 266 -16.09 -0.92 4.02
C TRP A 266 -14.78 -0.64 3.27
N THR A 267 -14.72 -1.02 2.00
CA THR A 267 -13.59 -0.79 1.11
C THR A 267 -14.10 -0.62 -0.32
N TYR A 268 -13.28 0.03 -1.14
CA TYR A 268 -13.49 0.25 -2.56
C TYR A 268 -12.20 -0.06 -3.33
N TRP A 269 -12.23 -0.04 -4.67
CA TRP A 269 -11.00 -0.08 -5.47
C TRP A 269 -9.97 0.92 -4.92
N GLY A 270 -8.69 0.53 -4.86
CA GLY A 270 -7.60 1.34 -4.29
C GLY A 270 -7.27 1.08 -2.82
N HIS A 271 -8.15 0.44 -2.05
CA HIS A 271 -7.86 0.04 -0.65
C HIS A 271 -6.86 -1.13 -0.54
N LEU A 272 -6.28 -1.56 -1.66
CA LEU A 272 -5.34 -2.66 -1.75
C LEU A 272 -4.11 -2.34 -0.90
N GLY A 273 -3.75 -3.24 0.02
CA GLY A 273 -2.69 -3.03 1.01
C GLY A 273 -3.10 -2.20 2.24
N ALA A 274 -4.38 -1.85 2.39
CA ALA A 274 -4.85 -1.08 3.54
C ALA A 274 -4.75 -1.89 4.85
N PRO A 275 -4.20 -1.32 5.94
CA PRO A 275 -4.09 -2.02 7.20
C PRO A 275 -5.46 -2.27 7.83
N LEU A 276 -5.64 -3.51 8.31
CA LEU A 276 -6.71 -3.87 9.21
C LEU A 276 -6.18 -3.79 10.65
N ILE A 277 -6.78 -2.90 11.43
CA ILE A 277 -6.30 -2.52 12.76
C ILE A 277 -7.31 -3.01 13.80
N ASP A 278 -6.87 -3.78 14.78
CA ASP A 278 -7.72 -4.07 15.93
C ASP A 278 -7.91 -2.79 16.75
N ARG A 279 -9.15 -2.29 16.82
CA ARG A 279 -9.48 -1.03 17.51
C ARG A 279 -9.19 -1.10 19.02
N LYS A 280 -9.14 -2.30 19.61
CA LYS A 280 -8.86 -2.44 21.04
C LYS A 280 -7.38 -2.25 21.34
N SER A 281 -6.49 -2.92 20.59
CA SER A 281 -5.05 -2.94 20.84
C SER A 281 -4.24 -1.99 19.95
N GLY A 282 -4.82 -1.50 18.86
CA GLY A 282 -4.12 -0.69 17.85
C GLY A 282 -3.09 -1.49 17.05
N LYS A 283 -3.16 -2.82 17.02
CA LYS A 283 -2.21 -3.68 16.31
C LYS A 283 -2.71 -4.05 14.92
N LEU A 284 -1.77 -4.29 14.00
CA LEU A 284 -2.05 -4.77 12.65
C LEU A 284 -2.43 -6.26 12.70
N ILE A 285 -3.59 -6.60 12.13
CA ILE A 285 -4.11 -7.98 12.12
C ILE A 285 -4.23 -8.56 10.71
N GLY A 286 -3.96 -7.77 9.67
CA GLY A 286 -4.08 -8.18 8.28
C GLY A 286 -4.00 -6.98 7.34
N LEU A 287 -3.98 -7.25 6.04
CA LEU A 287 -4.14 -6.24 4.99
C LEU A 287 -5.39 -6.53 4.17
N HIS A 288 -6.11 -5.49 3.75
CA HIS A 288 -7.16 -5.63 2.76
C HIS A 288 -6.56 -5.84 1.36
N SER A 289 -7.08 -6.81 0.61
CA SER A 289 -6.58 -7.12 -0.74
C SER A 289 -7.68 -7.29 -1.78
N SER A 290 -8.90 -7.69 -1.40
CA SER A 290 -9.97 -7.89 -2.39
C SER A 290 -11.35 -8.02 -1.75
N TRP A 291 -12.37 -8.36 -2.54
CA TRP A 291 -13.67 -8.78 -2.04
C TRP A 291 -14.27 -9.86 -2.92
N ASP A 292 -15.18 -10.62 -2.32
CA ASP A 292 -16.04 -11.58 -2.98
C ASP A 292 -17.18 -10.82 -3.65
N ASP A 293 -17.32 -10.97 -4.97
CA ASP A 293 -18.32 -10.28 -5.80
C ASP A 293 -19.71 -10.90 -5.68
N GLU A 294 -19.82 -12.17 -5.25
CA GLU A 294 -21.10 -12.84 -5.00
C GLU A 294 -21.67 -12.48 -3.62
N THR A 295 -20.83 -12.50 -2.60
CA THR A 295 -21.26 -12.31 -1.20
C THR A 295 -21.03 -10.90 -0.66
N GLY A 296 -20.21 -10.10 -1.36
CA GLY A 296 -19.74 -8.80 -0.90
C GLY A 296 -18.71 -8.87 0.24
N MET A 297 -18.34 -10.07 0.72
CA MET A 297 -17.43 -10.25 1.85
C MET A 297 -16.06 -9.66 1.51
N ARG A 298 -15.52 -8.82 2.38
CA ARG A 298 -14.18 -8.26 2.18
C ARG A 298 -13.13 -9.25 2.59
N ARG A 299 -12.10 -9.35 1.75
CA ARG A 299 -11.05 -10.36 1.80
C ARG A 299 -9.66 -9.73 1.87
N GLY A 300 -8.69 -10.50 2.35
CA GLY A 300 -7.39 -9.94 2.72
C GLY A 300 -6.30 -10.96 2.96
N VAL A 301 -5.11 -10.41 3.17
CA VAL A 301 -3.94 -11.13 3.66
C VAL A 301 -4.07 -11.34 5.17
N ALA A 302 -4.01 -12.60 5.61
CA ALA A 302 -4.12 -12.98 7.01
C ALA A 302 -2.87 -12.63 7.82
N LEU A 303 -3.03 -12.52 9.15
CA LEU A 303 -1.93 -12.23 10.07
C LEU A 303 -0.80 -13.25 9.94
N GLU A 304 -1.14 -14.53 9.79
CA GLU A 304 -0.22 -15.65 9.69
C GLU A 304 0.66 -15.55 8.42
N ALA A 305 0.11 -15.05 7.31
CA ALA A 305 0.89 -14.77 6.10
C ALA A 305 1.85 -13.59 6.31
N ILE A 306 1.38 -12.52 6.96
CA ILE A 306 2.24 -11.37 7.29
C ILE A 306 3.40 -11.82 8.18
N GLN A 307 3.12 -12.58 9.24
CA GLN A 307 4.14 -13.07 10.17
C GLN A 307 5.14 -14.00 9.46
N GLY A 308 4.66 -14.93 8.64
CA GLY A 308 5.52 -15.81 7.85
C GLY A 308 6.43 -15.04 6.89
N PHE A 309 5.86 -14.10 6.14
CA PHE A 309 6.59 -13.24 5.21
C PHE A 309 7.64 -12.37 5.92
N LEU A 310 7.30 -11.78 7.07
CA LEU A 310 8.26 -10.99 7.84
C LEU A 310 9.40 -11.85 8.40
N ALA A 311 9.11 -13.05 8.90
CA ALA A 311 10.11 -13.98 9.40
C ALA A 311 11.08 -14.45 8.30
N GLU A 312 10.59 -14.73 7.10
CA GLU A 312 11.43 -15.09 5.94
C GLU A 312 12.33 -13.93 5.50
N ASN A 313 11.90 -12.70 5.75
CA ASN A 313 12.62 -11.48 5.38
C ASN A 313 13.33 -10.82 6.58
N GLN A 314 13.50 -11.56 7.69
CA GLN A 314 14.08 -11.04 8.92
C GLN A 314 15.47 -10.42 8.70
N LYS A 315 16.28 -10.94 7.76
CA LYS A 315 17.57 -10.33 7.38
C LYS A 315 17.44 -8.84 7.01
N HIS A 316 16.37 -8.45 6.31
CA HIS A 316 16.13 -7.06 5.93
C HIS A 316 15.65 -6.22 7.13
N ILE A 317 15.10 -6.86 8.15
CA ILE A 317 14.66 -6.22 9.40
C ILE A 317 15.86 -6.04 10.34
N ASP A 318 16.67 -7.09 10.53
CA ASP A 318 17.81 -7.12 11.44
C ASP A 318 18.98 -6.28 10.94
N GLU A 319 19.23 -6.29 9.63
CA GLU A 319 20.21 -5.36 9.04
C GLU A 319 19.84 -3.89 9.33
N ASN A 320 18.57 -3.56 9.59
CA ASN A 320 18.19 -2.22 10.03
C ASN A 320 18.36 -1.99 11.54
N LEU A 321 18.42 -3.06 12.35
CA LEU A 321 18.59 -3.00 13.81
C LEU A 321 20.07 -2.98 14.23
N GLU A 322 20.94 -3.75 13.56
CA GLU A 322 22.38 -3.83 13.88
C GLU A 322 23.21 -2.63 13.37
N ARG A 323 22.58 -1.69 12.65
CA ARG A 323 23.25 -0.51 12.06
C ARG A 323 22.94 0.81 12.79
N ASN A 324 22.34 0.75 13.99
CA ASN A 324 22.10 1.88 14.91
C ASN A 324 23.09 1.89 16.08
#